data_AF-A0A979G0Q3-F1
#
_entry.id   AF-A0A979G0Q3-F1
#
_cell.length_a   1.000
_cell.length_b   1.000
_cell.length_c   1.000
_cell.angle_alpha   90.00
_cell.angle_beta   90.00
_cell.angle_gamma   90.00
#
_symmetry.space_group_name_H-M   'P 1'
#
loop_
_entity.id
_entity.type
_entity.pdbx_description
1 polymer ?
#
loop_
_entity_poly.entity_id
_entity_poly.type
_entity_poly.pdbx_seq_one_letter_code
_entity_poly.pdbx_strand_id
1 'polypeptide(L)'
;MRRFLFMVVGGVLLALVVFFLYKYYFVFGRGVKAGELNYFVEKGYVFKTYEGRLIQSGYRSKQPGALQSNEFQFSVADERIAQQLMTASGKFVELHYKEYLGAVPWRGFSNFIVDSVITVRDVNY
;
A
#
# COMPACT_ATOMS: atom_id res chain seq x y z
N MET A 1 35.13 27.85 -14.39
CA MET A 1 33.67 27.97 -14.17
C MET A 1 32.86 26.79 -14.70
N ARG A 2 32.95 26.41 -16.00
CA ARG A 2 32.20 25.25 -16.53
C ARG A 2 32.40 23.94 -15.76
N ARG A 3 33.65 23.56 -15.43
CA ARG A 3 33.94 22.33 -14.64
C ARG A 3 33.37 22.36 -13.22
N PHE A 4 33.38 23.52 -12.56
CA PHE A 4 32.77 23.72 -11.25
C PHE A 4 31.25 23.61 -11.32
N LEU A 5 30.63 24.23 -12.35
CA LEU A 5 29.19 24.11 -12.59
C LEU A 5 28.77 22.65 -12.82
N PHE A 6 29.53 21.89 -13.62
CA PHE A 6 29.25 20.46 -13.82
C PHE A 6 29.36 19.63 -12.53
N MET A 7 30.36 19.92 -11.68
CA MET A 7 30.48 19.26 -10.38
C MET A 7 29.30 19.58 -9.44
N VAL A 8 28.88 20.86 -9.38
CA VAL A 8 27.73 21.27 -8.57
C VAL A 8 26.44 20.64 -9.08
N VAL A 9 26.16 20.73 -10.39
CA VAL A 9 24.97 20.13 -11.01
C VAL A 9 24.97 18.61 -10.81
N GLY A 10 26.12 17.95 -11.03
CA GLY A 10 26.26 16.52 -10.79
C GLY A 10 25.99 16.14 -9.33
N GLY A 11 26.50 16.92 -8.37
CA GLY A 11 26.25 16.72 -6.95
C GLY A 11 24.77 16.88 -6.56
N VAL A 12 24.10 17.90 -7.10
CA VAL A 12 22.65 18.12 -6.88
C VAL A 12 21.84 16.97 -7.47
N LEU A 13 22.14 16.53 -8.70
CA LEU A 13 21.46 15.40 -9.33
C LEU A 13 21.65 14.11 -8.52
N LEU A 14 22.86 13.84 -8.04
CA LEU A 14 23.12 12.69 -7.18
C LEU A 14 22.30 12.74 -5.89
N ALA A 15 22.26 13.90 -5.22
CA ALA A 15 21.47 14.10 -4.02
C ALA A 15 19.97 13.87 -4.27
N LEU A 16 19.45 14.35 -5.40
CA LEU A 16 18.06 14.13 -5.81
C LEU A 16 17.76 12.65 -6.06
N VAL A 17 18.66 11.91 -6.71
CA VAL A 17 18.51 10.47 -6.94
C VAL A 17 18.49 9.71 -5.61
N VAL A 18 19.42 10.00 -4.71
CA VAL A 18 19.48 9.37 -3.38
C VAL A 18 18.20 9.67 -2.59
N PHE A 19 17.75 10.92 -2.59
CA PHE A 19 16.50 11.31 -1.94
C PHE A 19 15.30 10.59 -2.54
N PHE A 20 15.20 10.48 -3.87
CA PHE A 20 14.12 9.77 -4.54
C PHE A 20 14.09 8.29 -4.18
N LEU A 21 15.25 7.61 -4.21
CA LEU A 21 15.35 6.22 -3.80
C LEU A 21 14.94 6.02 -2.34
N TYR A 22 15.42 6.89 -1.44
CA TYR A 22 15.04 6.85 -0.04
C TYR A 22 13.53 7.07 0.16
N LYS A 23 12.93 8.05 -0.52
CA LYS A 23 11.50 8.37 -0.35
C LYS A 23 10.57 7.27 -0.89
N TYR A 24 10.92 6.63 -2.00
CA TYR A 24 9.98 5.76 -2.73
C TYR A 24 10.33 4.27 -2.67
N TYR A 25 11.59 3.90 -2.46
CA TYR A 25 12.05 2.51 -2.49
C TYR A 25 12.56 1.99 -1.16
N PHE A 26 12.85 2.86 -0.19
CA PHE A 26 13.12 2.42 1.17
C PHE A 26 11.85 1.87 1.83
N VAL A 27 11.92 0.63 2.28
CA VAL A 27 10.84 0.00 3.06
C VAL A 27 10.95 0.51 4.49
N PHE A 28 10.06 1.42 4.86
CA PHE A 28 10.02 2.03 6.19
C PHE A 28 9.52 1.04 7.24
N GLY A 29 8.51 0.25 6.89
CA GLY A 29 7.87 -0.68 7.80
C GLY A 29 7.43 -1.97 7.12
N ARG A 30 7.26 -3.02 7.92
CA ARG A 30 6.59 -4.26 7.51
C ARG A 30 5.60 -4.62 8.60
N GLY A 31 4.47 -5.18 8.21
CA GLY A 31 3.45 -5.53 9.16
C GLY A 31 2.38 -6.41 8.57
N VAL A 32 1.45 -6.81 9.43
CA VAL A 32 0.29 -7.60 9.06
C VAL A 32 -0.96 -6.86 9.49
N LYS A 33 -1.96 -6.85 8.62
CA LYS A 33 -3.30 -6.33 8.93
C LYS A 33 -4.35 -7.35 8.55
N ALA A 34 -5.27 -7.57 9.48
CA ALA A 34 -6.43 -8.41 9.28
C ALA A 34 -7.71 -7.57 9.22
N GLY A 35 -8.69 -8.03 8.46
CA GLY A 35 -9.99 -7.37 8.34
C GLY A 35 -10.84 -7.98 7.24
N GLU A 36 -12.07 -7.52 7.13
CA GLU A 36 -12.97 -7.93 6.05
C GLU A 36 -12.61 -7.16 4.77
N LEU A 37 -12.41 -7.87 3.66
CA LEU A 37 -12.11 -7.26 2.37
C LEU A 37 -13.38 -6.63 1.78
N ASN A 38 -13.51 -5.31 1.95
CA ASN A 38 -14.70 -4.57 1.52
C ASN A 38 -14.77 -4.39 0.00
N TYR A 39 -13.65 -4.00 -0.61
CA TYR A 39 -13.53 -4.00 -2.06
C TYR A 39 -12.09 -4.24 -2.48
N PHE A 40 -11.94 -4.75 -3.70
CA PHE A 40 -10.68 -4.88 -4.40
C PHE A 40 -10.92 -4.59 -5.88
N VAL A 41 -10.21 -3.60 -6.44
CA VAL A 41 -10.47 -3.09 -7.79
C VAL A 41 -9.19 -2.81 -8.54
N GLU A 42 -9.21 -3.04 -9.85
CA GLU A 42 -8.16 -2.57 -10.75
C GLU A 42 -8.54 -1.19 -11.30
N LYS A 43 -7.71 -0.17 -11.05
CA LYS A 43 -7.98 1.20 -11.49
C LYS A 43 -6.71 1.96 -11.85
N GLY A 44 -6.88 3.08 -12.54
CA GLY A 44 -5.78 3.94 -12.99
C GLY A 44 -5.96 4.41 -14.43
N TYR A 45 -5.20 5.44 -14.82
CA TYR A 45 -5.25 6.04 -16.16
C TYR A 45 -4.15 5.50 -17.06
N VAL A 46 -2.89 5.76 -16.70
CA VAL A 46 -1.70 5.31 -17.45
C VAL A 46 -1.18 3.99 -16.91
N PHE A 47 -1.05 3.89 -15.59
CA PHE A 47 -0.70 2.65 -14.91
C PHE A 47 -1.95 2.12 -14.22
N LYS A 48 -2.36 0.89 -14.56
CA LYS A 48 -3.39 0.18 -13.84
C LYS A 48 -2.77 -0.47 -12.61
N THR A 49 -3.39 -0.27 -11.46
CA THR A 49 -2.96 -0.82 -10.17
C THR A 49 -4.14 -1.46 -9.48
N TYR A 50 -3.84 -2.45 -8.64
CA TYR A 50 -4.84 -3.12 -7.83
C TYR A 50 -4.93 -2.46 -6.47
N GLU A 51 -6.13 -2.03 -6.10
CA GLU A 51 -6.37 -1.21 -4.93
C GLU A 51 -7.45 -1.87 -4.07
N GLY A 52 -7.14 -2.06 -2.79
CA GLY A 52 -7.98 -2.77 -1.85
C GLY A 52 -8.28 -1.97 -0.60
N ARG A 53 -9.38 -2.34 0.06
CA ARG A 53 -9.75 -1.78 1.36
C ARG A 53 -10.23 -2.87 2.30
N LEU A 54 -9.57 -2.96 3.47
CA LEU A 54 -10.05 -3.76 4.59
C LEU A 54 -10.85 -2.90 5.57
N ILE A 55 -11.93 -3.47 6.10
CA ILE A 55 -12.65 -2.94 7.24
C ILE A 55 -12.20 -3.71 8.49
N GLN A 56 -11.63 -2.99 9.44
CA GLN A 56 -11.20 -3.53 10.73
C GLN A 56 -12.30 -3.26 11.76
N SER A 57 -12.99 -4.32 12.17
CA SER A 57 -13.91 -4.27 13.30
C SER A 57 -13.10 -4.22 14.61
N GLY A 58 -13.44 -3.30 15.52
CA GLY A 58 -12.94 -3.38 16.91
C GLY A 58 -12.30 -2.13 17.51
N TYR A 59 -12.05 -1.05 16.76
CA TYR A 59 -11.67 0.21 17.39
C TYR A 59 -12.93 0.95 17.88
N ARG A 60 -13.38 0.61 19.10
CA ARG A 60 -14.33 1.45 19.82
C ARG A 60 -13.67 2.81 20.01
N SER A 61 -14.15 3.82 19.29
CA SER A 61 -13.89 5.20 19.67
C SER A 61 -14.30 5.36 21.14
N LYS A 62 -13.58 6.19 21.92
CA LYS A 62 -13.93 6.49 23.33
C LYS A 62 -15.30 7.18 23.47
N GLN A 63 -16.04 7.35 22.39
CA GLN A 63 -17.29 8.08 22.29
C GLN A 63 -18.46 7.08 22.20
N PRO A 64 -19.36 7.05 23.19
CA PRO A 64 -20.53 6.17 23.15
C PRO A 64 -21.37 6.49 21.90
N GLY A 65 -21.61 5.48 21.06
CA GLY A 65 -22.49 5.60 19.88
C GLY A 65 -21.81 5.70 18.51
N ALA A 66 -20.47 5.81 18.44
CA ALA A 66 -19.75 5.79 17.17
C ALA A 66 -18.93 4.50 17.02
N LEU A 67 -19.53 3.50 16.35
CA LEU A 67 -18.77 2.37 15.78
C LEU A 67 -17.93 2.93 14.62
N GLN A 68 -16.70 3.34 14.91
CA GLN A 68 -15.75 3.72 13.87
C GLN A 68 -14.98 2.46 13.47
N SER A 69 -15.39 1.81 12.39
CA SER A 69 -14.55 0.79 11.77
C SER A 69 -13.32 1.46 11.16
N ASN A 70 -12.13 0.99 11.52
CA ASN A 70 -10.91 1.52 10.93
C ASN A 70 -10.71 0.92 9.54
N GLU A 71 -10.56 1.79 8.54
CA GLU A 71 -10.30 1.37 7.17
C GLU A 71 -8.79 1.24 6.93
N PHE A 72 -8.37 0.15 6.30
CA PHE A 72 -7.01 0.00 5.80
C PHE A 72 -7.02 -0.05 4.28
N GLN A 73 -6.47 1.00 3.66
CA GLN A 73 -6.32 1.10 2.21
C GLN A 73 -4.92 0.66 1.79
N PHE A 74 -4.86 -0.25 0.83
CA PHE A 74 -3.60 -0.85 0.37
C PHE A 74 -3.62 -1.02 -1.14
N SER A 75 -2.43 -1.18 -1.71
CA SER A 75 -2.26 -1.51 -3.12
C SER A 75 -1.53 -2.85 -3.25
N VAL A 76 -1.69 -3.50 -4.40
CA VAL A 76 -0.98 -4.73 -4.75
C VAL A 76 -0.28 -4.53 -6.07
N ALA A 77 1.03 -4.77 -6.08
CA ALA A 77 1.86 -4.69 -7.27
C ALA A 77 2.04 -6.05 -7.96
N ASP A 78 1.89 -7.16 -7.22
CA ASP A 78 2.03 -8.51 -7.77
C ASP A 78 0.67 -9.04 -8.26
N GLU A 79 0.58 -9.32 -9.55
CA GLU A 79 -0.64 -9.79 -10.20
C GLU A 79 -1.16 -11.11 -9.61
N ARG A 80 -0.28 -12.01 -9.14
CA ARG A 80 -0.69 -13.28 -8.53
C ARG A 80 -1.45 -13.06 -7.23
N ILE A 81 -0.98 -12.12 -6.42
CA ILE A 81 -1.65 -11.70 -5.18
C ILE A 81 -2.97 -11.01 -5.51
N ALA A 82 -2.98 -10.17 -6.53
CA ALA A 82 -4.19 -9.48 -6.96
C ALA A 82 -5.28 -10.47 -7.39
N GLN A 83 -4.93 -11.49 -8.17
CA GLN A 83 -5.86 -12.53 -8.60
C GLN A 83 -6.46 -13.31 -7.41
N GLN A 84 -5.65 -13.60 -6.38
CA GLN A 84 -6.16 -14.22 -5.15
C GLN A 84 -7.21 -13.31 -4.47
N LEU A 85 -6.91 -12.02 -4.31
CA LEU A 85 -7.78 -11.08 -3.63
C LEU A 85 -9.05 -10.72 -4.42
N MET A 86 -9.01 -10.74 -5.76
CA MET A 86 -10.19 -10.56 -6.61
C MET A 86 -11.28 -11.59 -6.31
N THR A 87 -10.89 -12.80 -5.91
CA THR A 87 -11.83 -13.88 -5.52
C THR A 87 -12.16 -13.91 -4.02
N ALA A 88 -11.54 -13.04 -3.23
CA ALA A 88 -11.68 -12.99 -1.78
C ALA A 88 -12.56 -11.81 -1.29
N SER A 89 -13.27 -11.14 -2.19
CA SER A 89 -14.17 -10.03 -1.82
C SER A 89 -15.23 -10.50 -0.82
N GLY A 90 -15.48 -9.71 0.24
CA GLY A 90 -16.39 -10.05 1.34
C GLY A 90 -15.84 -11.10 2.31
N LYS A 91 -14.64 -11.64 2.08
CA LYS A 91 -13.99 -12.59 3.00
C LYS A 91 -13.15 -11.85 4.04
N PHE A 92 -12.93 -12.50 5.17
CA PHE A 92 -11.94 -12.04 6.15
C PHE A 92 -10.55 -12.44 5.68
N VAL A 93 -9.65 -11.47 5.55
CA VAL A 93 -8.30 -11.69 5.05
C VAL A 93 -7.26 -11.14 6.03
N GLU A 94 -6.10 -11.79 6.05
CA GLU A 94 -4.92 -11.33 6.76
C GLU A 94 -3.80 -11.12 5.76
N LEU A 95 -3.33 -9.88 5.65
CA LEU A 95 -2.41 -9.43 4.61
C LEU A 95 -1.11 -8.93 5.23
N HIS A 96 0.02 -9.44 4.75
CA HIS A 96 1.33 -8.86 5.02
C HIS A 96 1.58 -7.71 4.04
N TYR A 97 2.13 -6.61 4.53
CA TYR A 97 2.43 -5.44 3.73
C TYR A 97 3.81 -4.86 4.02
N LYS A 98 4.33 -4.15 3.02
CA LYS A 98 5.47 -3.23 3.12
C LYS A 98 4.96 -1.81 3.07
N GLU A 99 5.39 -1.00 4.03
CA GLU A 99 5.13 0.43 4.07
C GLU A 99 6.32 1.19 3.47
N TYR A 100 6.03 2.04 2.51
CA TYR A 100 6.99 2.96 1.91
C TYR A 100 6.68 4.38 2.36
N LEU A 101 7.70 5.25 2.35
CA LEU A 101 7.50 6.65 2.71
C LEU A 101 6.68 7.40 1.65
N GLY A 102 6.55 6.88 0.43
CA GLY A 102 5.71 7.44 -0.63
C GLY A 102 5.28 6.39 -1.66
N ALA A 103 4.14 6.66 -2.30
CA ALA A 103 3.59 5.87 -3.40
C ALA A 103 4.20 6.29 -4.75
N VAL A 104 4.34 5.34 -5.68
CA VAL A 104 4.73 5.59 -7.07
C VAL A 104 3.63 5.08 -8.01
N PRO A 105 3.32 5.77 -9.12
CA PRO A 105 2.13 5.49 -9.93
C PRO A 105 2.02 4.06 -10.47
N TRP A 106 3.15 3.41 -10.75
CA TRP A 106 3.19 2.02 -11.26
C TRP A 106 3.16 0.95 -10.17
N ARG A 107 3.28 1.31 -8.90
CA ARG A 107 3.24 0.36 -7.77
C ARG A 107 1.89 0.35 -7.07
N GLY A 108 1.19 1.48 -7.06
CA GLY A 108 -0.08 1.62 -6.37
C GLY A 108 -0.30 3.03 -5.83
N PHE A 109 -1.53 3.30 -5.39
CA PHE A 109 -1.91 4.60 -4.82
C PHE A 109 -1.60 4.71 -3.33
N SER A 110 -1.50 3.59 -2.63
CA SER A 110 -1.19 3.53 -1.21
C SER A 110 0.32 3.43 -0.95
N ASN A 111 0.73 3.94 0.21
CA ASN A 111 2.07 3.69 0.75
C ASN A 111 2.22 2.25 1.25
N PHE A 112 1.10 1.54 1.46
CA PHE A 112 1.05 0.18 1.94
C PHE A 112 0.87 -0.77 0.77
N ILE A 113 1.92 -1.53 0.46
CA ILE A 113 1.92 -2.50 -0.63
C ILE A 113 1.86 -3.90 -0.04
N VAL A 114 0.76 -4.61 -0.32
CA VAL A 114 0.59 -6.00 0.11
C VAL A 114 1.45 -6.89 -0.75
N ASP A 115 2.26 -7.72 -0.09
CA ASP A 115 3.21 -8.63 -0.72
C ASP A 115 3.02 -10.10 -0.29
N SER A 116 2.09 -10.39 0.62
CA SER A 116 1.57 -11.76 0.78
C SER A 116 0.15 -11.78 1.38
N VAL A 117 -0.61 -12.81 1.01
CA VAL A 117 -1.86 -13.18 1.67
C VAL A 117 -1.54 -14.31 2.65
N ILE A 118 -1.73 -14.05 3.95
CA ILE A 118 -1.43 -15.04 4.99
C ILE A 118 -2.59 -16.01 5.13
N THR A 119 -3.81 -15.49 5.23
CA THR A 119 -5.02 -16.31 5.37
C THR A 119 -6.21 -15.64 4.69
N VAL A 120 -7.11 -16.47 4.15
CA VAL A 120 -8.45 -16.08 3.69
C VAL A 120 -9.46 -16.98 4.39
N ARG A 121 -10.48 -16.40 5.02
CA ARG A 121 -11.56 -17.13 5.69
C ARG A 121 -12.91 -16.59 5.26
N ASP A 122 -13.87 -17.48 5.07
CA ASP A 122 -15.26 -17.07 4.85
C ASP A 122 -15.83 -16.44 6.13
N VAL A 123 -16.56 -15.34 5.96
CA VAL A 123 -17.29 -14.69 7.05
C VAL A 123 -18.63 -15.41 7.15
N ASN A 124 -18.71 -16.41 8.04
CA ASN A 124 -19.98 -17.05 8.34
C ASN A 124 -20.80 -16.10 9.24
N TYR A 125 -21.94 -15.63 8.73
CA TYR A 125 -22.93 -14.89 9.51
C TYR A 125 -23.81 -15.85 10.33
#